data_AF-A0A2N0HLC2-F1
#
_entry.id   AF-A0A2N0HLC2-F1
#
_cell.length_a   1.000
_cell.length_b   1.000
_cell.length_c   1.000
_cell.angle_alpha   90.00
_cell.angle_beta   90.00
_cell.angle_gamma   90.00
#
_symmetry.space_group_name_H-M   'P 1'
#
loop_
_entity.id
_entity.type
_entity.pdbx_description
1 polymer ?
#
loop_
_entity_poly.entity_id
_entity_poly.type
_entity_poly.pdbx_seq_one_letter_code
_entity_poly.pdbx_strand_id
1 'polypeptide(L)'
;MDFTELAFKRIDGSWIKTLDYVDWANELLEGGCDAPSIWELAVCRWDDYVDSDQVERLFQSSINELRLELPSDWYSALCTYSSSICQKMLQGLLMPWECVQEMLTISDDYNEPYIHWIWLDLVNDLDPAKAQTDCIKFNGALDLNKPEECIQTVAQQFVFLCSVSLPERFPWVWRCEMCQALSEENTFTQTKTCTCTRCGGIATMKNMRFFENRAALVKSLDGGEKAGAKC
;
A
#
# COMPACT_ATOMS: atom_id res chain seq x y z
N MET A 1 -10.96 -6.99 -13.47
CA MET A 1 -10.06 -7.44 -12.40
C MET A 1 -8.73 -7.85 -13.01
N ASP A 2 -7.65 -7.13 -12.67
CA ASP A 2 -6.31 -7.55 -13.10
C ASP A 2 -5.76 -8.69 -12.22
N PHE A 3 -4.66 -9.30 -12.65
CA PHE A 3 -4.04 -10.41 -11.95
C PHE A 3 -3.57 -10.03 -10.53
N THR A 4 -3.09 -8.79 -10.34
CA THR A 4 -2.58 -8.34 -9.03
C THR A 4 -3.69 -8.31 -7.99
N GLU A 5 -4.85 -7.76 -8.36
CA GLU A 5 -6.05 -7.75 -7.52
C GLU A 5 -6.53 -9.17 -7.22
N LEU A 6 -6.63 -10.02 -8.25
CA LEU A 6 -7.07 -11.42 -8.09
C LEU A 6 -6.14 -12.21 -7.15
N ALA A 7 -4.82 -12.06 -7.34
CA ALA A 7 -3.81 -12.74 -6.55
C ALA A 7 -3.85 -12.29 -5.08
N PHE A 8 -4.07 -10.99 -4.83
CA PHE A 8 -4.26 -10.48 -3.47
C PHE A 8 -5.55 -11.02 -2.83
N LYS A 9 -6.68 -10.92 -3.52
CA LYS A 9 -7.97 -11.46 -3.03
C LYS A 9 -7.87 -12.94 -2.68
N ARG A 10 -7.13 -13.71 -3.49
CA ARG A 10 -6.90 -15.14 -3.26
C ARG A 10 -6.16 -15.42 -1.95
N ILE A 11 -5.03 -14.75 -1.70
CA ILE A 11 -4.24 -14.99 -0.48
C ILE A 11 -4.91 -14.41 0.77
N ASP A 12 -5.67 -13.32 0.61
CA ASP A 12 -6.48 -12.76 1.68
C ASP A 12 -7.65 -13.68 2.06
N GLY A 13 -8.26 -14.33 1.06
CA GLY A 13 -9.29 -15.36 1.25
C GLY A 13 -10.65 -14.84 1.73
N SER A 14 -10.75 -13.59 2.20
CA SER A 14 -11.98 -13.06 2.77
C SER A 14 -13.00 -12.62 1.71
N TRP A 15 -12.55 -12.28 0.49
CA TRP A 15 -13.40 -11.68 -0.55
C TRP A 15 -13.43 -12.44 -1.89
N ILE A 16 -12.57 -13.43 -2.08
CA ILE A 16 -12.46 -14.14 -3.36
C ILE A 16 -13.64 -15.07 -3.59
N LYS A 17 -14.26 -14.97 -4.77
CA LYS A 17 -15.34 -15.84 -5.23
C LYS A 17 -14.85 -16.67 -6.41
N THR A 18 -15.44 -17.85 -6.61
CA THR A 18 -15.18 -18.70 -7.78
C THR A 18 -15.32 -17.92 -9.10
N LEU A 19 -16.32 -17.04 -9.20
CA LEU A 19 -16.56 -16.23 -10.39
C LEU A 19 -15.46 -15.19 -10.66
N ASP A 20 -14.70 -14.74 -9.65
CA ASP A 20 -13.64 -13.77 -9.87
C ASP A 20 -12.53 -14.32 -10.79
N TYR A 21 -12.21 -15.62 -10.65
CA TYR A 21 -11.26 -16.30 -11.55
C TYR A 21 -11.78 -16.39 -12.98
N VAL A 22 -13.08 -16.62 -13.13
CA VAL A 22 -13.75 -16.71 -14.45
C VAL A 22 -13.79 -15.33 -15.10
N ASP A 23 -14.13 -14.28 -14.35
CA ASP A 23 -14.17 -12.90 -14.84
C ASP A 23 -12.77 -12.43 -15.26
N TRP A 24 -11.74 -12.73 -14.47
CA TRP A 24 -10.34 -12.48 -14.85
C TRP A 24 -9.94 -13.17 -16.17
N ALA A 25 -10.32 -14.44 -16.35
CA ALA A 25 -10.03 -15.15 -17.59
C ALA A 25 -10.78 -14.55 -18.79
N ASN A 26 -12.03 -14.10 -18.60
CA ASN A 26 -12.80 -13.41 -19.63
C ASN A 26 -12.12 -12.10 -20.04
N GLU A 27 -11.66 -11.29 -19.09
CA GLU A 27 -10.93 -10.05 -19.39
C GLU A 27 -9.62 -10.30 -20.14
N LEU A 28 -8.87 -11.34 -19.77
CA LEU A 28 -7.67 -11.75 -20.51
C LEU A 28 -8.00 -12.17 -21.96
N LEU A 29 -9.08 -12.92 -22.14
CA LEU A 29 -9.53 -13.36 -23.46
C LEU A 29 -9.97 -12.17 -24.33
N GLU A 30 -10.74 -11.24 -23.78
CA GLU A 30 -11.13 -9.98 -24.44
C GLU A 30 -9.91 -9.12 -24.80
N GLY A 31 -8.87 -9.16 -23.95
CA GLY A 31 -7.56 -8.54 -24.19
C GLY A 31 -6.69 -9.24 -25.23
N GLY A 32 -7.15 -10.35 -25.83
CA GLY A 32 -6.45 -11.09 -26.87
C GLY A 32 -5.47 -12.16 -26.38
N CYS A 33 -5.59 -12.62 -25.13
CA CYS A 33 -4.80 -13.72 -24.60
C CYS A 33 -5.20 -15.05 -25.25
N ASP A 34 -4.27 -15.68 -25.97
CA ASP A 34 -4.50 -16.94 -26.70
C ASP A 34 -3.85 -18.14 -25.99
N ALA A 35 -4.25 -18.37 -24.74
CA ALA A 35 -3.79 -19.50 -23.92
C ALA A 35 -4.95 -20.49 -23.70
N PRO A 36 -4.86 -21.76 -24.15
CA PRO A 36 -5.90 -22.77 -23.97
C PRO A 36 -6.53 -22.83 -22.58
N SER A 37 -5.73 -22.73 -21.51
CA SER A 37 -6.27 -22.77 -20.14
C SER A 37 -7.19 -21.57 -19.82
N ILE A 38 -6.91 -20.40 -20.41
CA ILE A 38 -7.73 -19.18 -20.26
C ILE A 38 -9.05 -19.33 -20.99
N TRP A 39 -9.06 -19.96 -22.17
CA TRP A 39 -10.28 -20.24 -22.91
C TRP A 39 -11.18 -21.19 -22.12
N GLU A 40 -10.61 -22.29 -21.62
CA GLU A 40 -11.34 -23.27 -20.80
C GLU A 40 -11.93 -22.62 -19.54
N LEU A 41 -11.15 -21.79 -18.84
CA LEU A 41 -11.62 -21.09 -17.65
C LEU A 41 -12.68 -20.03 -17.97
N ALA A 42 -12.55 -19.28 -19.06
CA ALA A 42 -13.50 -18.25 -19.44
C ALA A 42 -14.87 -18.85 -19.82
N VAL A 43 -14.88 -20.03 -20.45
CA VAL A 43 -16.11 -20.72 -20.88
C VAL A 43 -16.99 -21.15 -19.70
N CYS A 44 -16.42 -21.39 -18.51
CA CYS A 44 -17.18 -21.70 -17.30
C CYS A 44 -18.26 -20.65 -16.95
N ARG A 45 -18.15 -19.42 -17.48
CA ARG A 45 -19.17 -18.37 -17.34
C ARG A 45 -20.55 -18.78 -17.88
N TRP A 46 -20.58 -19.70 -18.84
CA TRP A 46 -21.80 -20.15 -19.50
C TRP A 46 -22.41 -21.40 -18.88
N ASP A 47 -21.78 -21.97 -17.86
CA ASP A 47 -22.28 -23.15 -17.16
C ASP A 47 -23.44 -22.77 -16.23
N ASP A 48 -24.49 -23.58 -16.22
CA ASP A 48 -25.62 -23.41 -15.29
C ASP A 48 -25.18 -23.52 -13.81
N TYR A 49 -24.06 -24.21 -13.57
CA TYR A 49 -23.42 -24.35 -12.26
C TYR A 49 -21.90 -24.34 -12.41
N VAL A 50 -21.24 -23.36 -11.80
CA VAL A 50 -19.79 -23.23 -11.80
C VAL A 50 -19.19 -24.05 -10.65
N ASP A 51 -18.57 -25.17 -10.99
CA ASP A 51 -17.85 -26.03 -10.03
C ASP A 51 -16.54 -25.36 -9.56
N SER A 52 -16.44 -25.09 -8.25
CA SER A 52 -15.27 -24.47 -7.64
C SER A 52 -14.00 -25.30 -7.80
N ASP A 53 -14.09 -26.62 -7.73
CA ASP A 53 -12.91 -27.49 -7.82
C ASP A 53 -12.38 -27.55 -9.26
N GLN A 54 -13.28 -27.50 -10.24
CA GLN A 54 -12.92 -27.37 -11.64
C GLN A 54 -12.26 -26.02 -11.92
N VAL A 55 -12.87 -24.93 -11.48
CA VAL A 55 -12.32 -23.57 -11.65
C VAL A 55 -10.94 -23.46 -11.02
N GLU A 56 -10.73 -24.01 -9.83
CA GLU A 56 -9.40 -24.00 -9.18
C GLU A 56 -8.35 -24.73 -10.03
N ARG A 57 -8.67 -25.92 -10.57
CA ARG A 57 -7.74 -26.65 -11.44
C ARG A 57 -7.40 -25.87 -12.71
N LEU A 58 -8.39 -25.26 -13.34
CA LEU A 58 -8.21 -24.45 -14.57
C LEU A 58 -7.42 -23.17 -14.29
N PHE A 59 -7.67 -22.54 -13.14
CA PHE A 59 -6.90 -21.39 -12.68
C PHE A 59 -5.42 -21.76 -12.49
N GLN A 60 -5.12 -22.83 -11.75
CA GLN A 60 -3.73 -23.30 -11.58
C GLN A 60 -3.06 -23.65 -12.92
N SER A 61 -3.80 -24.26 -13.86
CA SER A 61 -3.31 -24.49 -15.22
C SER A 61 -2.92 -23.17 -15.89
N SER A 62 -3.77 -22.15 -15.77
CA SER A 62 -3.55 -20.81 -16.33
C SER A 62 -2.36 -20.09 -15.70
N ILE A 63 -2.17 -20.20 -14.39
CA ILE A 63 -0.99 -19.65 -13.73
C ILE A 63 0.29 -20.26 -14.28
N ASN A 64 0.31 -21.59 -14.45
CA ASN A 64 1.48 -22.29 -14.99
C ASN A 64 1.73 -21.95 -16.47
N GLU A 65 0.68 -21.92 -17.30
CA GLU A 65 0.79 -21.65 -18.73
C GLU A 65 1.25 -20.21 -18.99
N LEU A 66 0.68 -19.23 -18.28
CA LEU A 66 1.04 -17.82 -18.36
C LEU A 66 2.33 -17.48 -17.61
N ARG A 67 2.92 -18.45 -16.89
CA ARG A 67 4.11 -18.28 -16.05
C ARG A 67 3.95 -17.14 -15.04
N LEU A 68 2.75 -17.05 -14.48
CA LEU A 68 2.43 -16.10 -13.41
C LEU A 68 2.89 -16.68 -12.08
N GLU A 69 3.29 -15.81 -11.17
CA GLU A 69 3.69 -16.19 -9.82
C GLU A 69 2.63 -15.72 -8.83
N LEU A 70 2.10 -16.65 -8.05
CA LEU A 70 1.21 -16.31 -6.95
C LEU A 70 2.03 -15.81 -5.75
N PRO A 71 1.60 -14.76 -5.06
CA PRO A 71 2.29 -14.29 -3.88
C PRO A 71 2.22 -15.35 -2.77
N SER A 72 3.30 -15.49 -2.01
CA SER A 72 3.38 -16.38 -0.84
C SER A 72 3.24 -15.64 0.50
N ASP A 73 3.40 -14.32 0.49
CA ASP A 73 3.30 -13.43 1.65
C ASP A 73 2.12 -12.47 1.47
N TRP A 74 1.20 -12.52 2.42
CA TRP A 74 0.00 -11.68 2.42
C TRP A 74 0.32 -10.18 2.46
N TYR A 75 1.29 -9.76 3.29
CA TYR A 75 1.62 -8.34 3.42
C TYR A 75 2.28 -7.81 2.15
N SER A 76 3.17 -8.60 1.54
CA SER A 76 3.75 -8.27 0.25
C SER A 76 2.69 -8.17 -0.86
N ALA A 77 1.72 -9.08 -0.87
CA ALA A 77 0.60 -9.05 -1.81
C ALA A 77 -0.25 -7.78 -1.62
N LEU A 78 -0.59 -7.42 -0.38
CA LEU A 78 -1.33 -6.20 -0.06
C LEU A 78 -0.59 -4.95 -0.53
N CYS A 79 0.71 -4.84 -0.25
CA CYS A 79 1.55 -3.73 -0.71
C CYS A 79 1.62 -3.64 -2.24
N THR A 80 1.67 -4.79 -2.93
CA THR A 80 1.71 -4.84 -4.39
C THR A 80 0.37 -4.39 -4.98
N TYR A 81 -0.75 -4.89 -4.42
CA TYR A 81 -2.09 -4.51 -4.83
C TYR A 81 -2.34 -3.01 -4.60
N SER A 82 -2.08 -2.50 -3.41
CA SER A 82 -2.28 -1.09 -3.10
C SER A 82 -1.38 -0.17 -3.93
N SER A 83 -0.13 -0.59 -4.20
CA SER A 83 0.76 0.12 -5.13
C SER A 83 0.22 0.13 -6.56
N SER A 84 -0.40 -0.95 -7.02
CA SER A 84 -0.96 -1.03 -8.37
C SER A 84 -2.10 -0.02 -8.58
N ILE A 85 -2.95 0.20 -7.58
CA ILE A 85 -4.01 1.22 -7.60
C ILE A 85 -3.39 2.61 -7.74
N CYS A 86 -2.36 2.90 -6.94
CA CYS A 86 -1.63 4.16 -7.02
C CYS A 86 -0.99 4.37 -8.40
N GLN A 87 -0.40 3.31 -8.97
CA GLN A 87 0.20 3.36 -10.31
C GLN A 87 -0.85 3.62 -11.40
N LYS A 88 -2.02 2.99 -11.34
CA LYS A 88 -3.14 3.29 -12.25
C LYS A 88 -3.52 4.76 -12.21
N MET A 89 -3.62 5.34 -11.01
CA MET A 89 -3.89 6.77 -10.85
C MET A 89 -2.77 7.64 -11.44
N LEU A 90 -1.50 7.32 -11.16
CA LEU A 90 -0.35 8.06 -11.71
C LEU A 90 -0.24 7.96 -13.24
N GLN A 91 -0.79 6.90 -13.85
CA GLN A 91 -0.88 6.73 -15.30
C GLN A 91 -2.12 7.39 -15.92
N GLY A 92 -3.01 7.97 -15.11
CA GLY A 92 -4.26 8.59 -15.57
C GLY A 92 -5.39 7.61 -15.88
N LEU A 93 -5.28 6.36 -15.43
CA LEU A 93 -6.31 5.32 -15.58
C LEU A 93 -7.35 5.34 -14.45
N LEU A 94 -7.09 6.09 -13.38
CA LEU A 94 -7.95 6.24 -12.20
C LEU A 94 -7.87 7.69 -11.72
N MET A 95 -8.98 8.30 -11.30
CA MET A 95 -8.94 9.67 -10.79
C MET A 95 -8.31 9.73 -9.39
N PRO A 96 -7.67 10.85 -8.99
CA PRO A 96 -7.02 10.97 -7.68
C PRO A 96 -7.94 10.62 -6.50
N TRP A 97 -9.18 11.12 -6.50
CA TRP A 97 -10.12 10.87 -5.41
C TRP A 97 -10.68 9.45 -5.40
N GLU A 98 -10.80 8.79 -6.56
CA GLU A 98 -11.15 7.37 -6.63
C GLU A 98 -10.03 6.52 -6.02
N CYS A 99 -8.77 6.85 -6.31
CA CYS A 99 -7.62 6.22 -5.66
C CYS A 99 -7.65 6.38 -4.14
N VAL A 100 -8.00 7.57 -3.63
CA VAL A 100 -8.14 7.79 -2.18
C VAL A 100 -9.23 6.91 -1.59
N GLN A 101 -10.39 6.81 -2.24
CA GLN A 101 -11.49 5.97 -1.76
C GLN A 101 -11.09 4.51 -1.63
N GLU A 102 -10.44 3.94 -2.66
CA GLU A 102 -9.91 2.57 -2.62
C GLU A 102 -8.91 2.38 -1.47
N MET A 103 -8.01 3.33 -1.27
CA MET A 103 -7.02 3.27 -0.19
C MET A 103 -7.65 3.37 1.20
N LEU A 104 -8.73 4.15 1.36
CA LEU A 104 -9.47 4.24 2.61
C LEU A 104 -10.20 2.93 2.91
N THR A 105 -10.85 2.31 1.92
CA THR A 105 -11.47 0.99 2.08
C THR A 105 -10.44 -0.04 2.55
N ILE A 106 -9.28 -0.11 1.87
CA ILE A 106 -8.18 -0.97 2.29
C ILE A 106 -7.70 -0.66 3.72
N SER A 107 -7.60 0.62 4.09
CA SER A 107 -7.15 1.02 5.44
C SER A 107 -8.15 0.62 6.52
N ASP A 108 -9.45 0.71 6.23
CA ASP A 108 -10.52 0.32 7.15
C ASP A 108 -10.59 -1.20 7.34
N ASP A 109 -10.41 -1.95 6.25
CA ASP A 109 -10.40 -3.42 6.25
C ASP A 109 -9.14 -3.98 6.93
N TYR A 110 -8.00 -3.30 6.79
CA TYR A 110 -6.70 -3.75 7.28
C TYR A 110 -6.02 -2.70 8.18
N ASN A 111 -6.39 -2.71 9.46
CA ASN A 111 -5.83 -1.78 10.46
C ASN A 111 -4.36 -2.05 10.82
N GLU A 112 -3.88 -3.27 10.59
CA GLU A 112 -2.48 -3.69 10.68
C GLU A 112 -2.18 -4.43 9.36
N PRO A 113 -1.60 -3.75 8.36
CA PRO A 113 -0.38 -2.96 8.46
C PRO A 113 -0.57 -1.44 8.45
N TYR A 114 0.23 -0.76 9.26
CA TYR A 114 0.10 0.69 9.48
C TYR A 114 0.47 1.55 8.25
N ILE A 115 1.17 1.02 7.24
CA ILE A 115 1.63 1.82 6.10
C ILE A 115 0.49 2.57 5.38
N HIS A 116 -0.72 2.00 5.33
CA HIS A 116 -1.88 2.62 4.69
C HIS A 116 -2.46 3.81 5.48
N TRP A 117 -2.08 3.99 6.75
CA TRP A 117 -2.52 5.14 7.56
C TRP A 117 -2.09 6.49 6.97
N ILE A 118 -1.11 6.50 6.06
CA ILE A 118 -0.74 7.73 5.35
C ILE A 118 -1.93 8.33 4.56
N TRP A 119 -2.90 7.49 4.15
CA TRP A 119 -4.09 7.90 3.42
C TRP A 119 -5.13 8.52 4.34
N LEU A 120 -5.31 7.93 5.53
CA LEU A 120 -6.11 8.53 6.61
C LEU A 120 -5.56 9.91 6.98
N ASP A 121 -4.24 10.06 7.08
CA ASP A 121 -3.59 11.33 7.36
C ASP A 121 -3.82 12.35 6.26
N LEU A 122 -3.65 11.94 5.00
CA LEU A 122 -3.85 12.82 3.87
C LEU A 122 -5.29 13.37 3.83
N VAL A 123 -6.29 12.50 4.01
CA VAL A 123 -7.70 12.90 4.00
C VAL A 123 -8.01 13.84 5.16
N ASN A 124 -7.46 13.57 6.35
CA ASN A 124 -7.59 14.46 7.49
C ASN A 124 -6.96 15.84 7.24
N ASP A 125 -5.81 15.89 6.56
CA ASP A 125 -5.11 17.13 6.25
C ASP A 125 -5.80 17.94 5.14
N LEU A 126 -6.47 17.27 4.20
CA LEU A 126 -7.23 17.88 3.11
C LEU A 126 -8.65 18.31 3.51
N ASP A 127 -9.15 17.86 4.66
CA ASP A 127 -10.49 18.23 5.16
C ASP A 127 -10.57 19.74 5.43
N PRO A 128 -11.40 20.50 4.68
CA PRO A 128 -11.54 21.95 4.85
C PRO A 128 -12.02 22.35 6.25
N ALA A 129 -12.79 21.50 6.94
CA ALA A 129 -13.26 21.76 8.30
C ALA A 129 -12.10 21.71 9.31
N LYS A 130 -11.08 20.88 9.04
CA LYS A 130 -9.86 20.76 9.84
C LYS A 130 -8.75 21.70 9.37
N ALA A 131 -8.85 22.25 8.17
CA ALA A 131 -7.86 23.19 7.65
C ALA A 131 -7.67 24.43 8.54
N GLN A 132 -8.73 24.84 9.25
CA GLN A 132 -8.80 26.02 10.13
C GLN A 132 -8.55 25.72 11.62
N THR A 133 -8.31 24.47 11.99
CA THR A 133 -8.03 24.11 13.39
C THR A 133 -6.53 24.09 13.66
N ASP A 134 -6.13 24.20 14.94
CA ASP A 134 -4.76 23.98 15.40
C ASP A 134 -4.35 22.48 15.39
N CYS A 135 -5.07 21.65 14.62
CA CYS A 135 -4.75 20.24 14.48
C CYS A 135 -3.40 20.06 13.77
N ILE A 136 -2.73 18.96 14.12
CA ILE A 136 -1.45 18.60 13.53
C ILE A 136 -1.66 18.17 12.09
N LYS A 137 -0.91 18.80 11.18
CA LYS A 137 -0.90 18.46 9.75
C LYS A 137 0.30 17.59 9.43
N PHE A 138 0.07 16.33 9.05
CA PHE A 138 1.15 15.39 8.73
C PHE A 138 1.78 15.67 7.37
N ASN A 139 1.00 16.21 6.44
CA ASN A 139 1.40 16.56 5.09
C ASN A 139 1.56 18.07 4.91
N GLY A 140 1.87 18.80 5.99
CA GLY A 140 1.96 20.26 5.99
C GLY A 140 3.06 20.87 5.10
N ALA A 141 3.98 20.05 4.58
CA ALA A 141 4.96 20.45 3.57
C ALA A 141 4.41 20.45 2.13
N LEU A 142 3.21 19.90 1.90
CA LEU A 142 2.51 19.95 0.62
C LEU A 142 1.61 21.20 0.53
N ASP A 143 1.27 21.62 -0.69
CA ASP A 143 0.26 22.65 -0.92
C ASP A 143 -1.14 22.07 -0.80
N LEU A 144 -1.68 22.05 0.43
CA LEU A 144 -2.99 21.47 0.75
C LEU A 144 -4.17 22.17 0.06
N ASN A 145 -3.97 23.32 -0.60
CA ASN A 145 -5.01 23.94 -1.43
C ASN A 145 -5.17 23.27 -2.80
N LYS A 146 -4.25 22.35 -3.12
CA LYS A 146 -4.24 21.59 -4.37
C LYS A 146 -4.36 20.10 -4.06
N PRO A 147 -5.57 19.62 -3.75
CA PRO A 147 -5.78 18.27 -3.26
C PRO A 147 -5.30 17.19 -4.25
N GLU A 148 -5.55 17.37 -5.55
CA GLU A 148 -5.13 16.41 -6.58
C GLU A 148 -3.61 16.29 -6.69
N GLU A 149 -2.87 17.41 -6.65
CA GLU A 149 -1.40 17.42 -6.65
C GLU A 149 -0.85 16.76 -5.37
N CYS A 150 -1.50 16.99 -4.21
CA CYS A 150 -1.16 16.33 -2.95
C CYS A 150 -1.33 14.82 -3.04
N ILE A 151 -2.49 14.35 -3.55
CA ILE A 151 -2.79 12.92 -3.72
C ILE A 151 -1.76 12.25 -4.63
N GLN A 152 -1.44 12.87 -5.77
CA GLN A 152 -0.43 12.35 -6.68
C GLN A 152 0.93 12.23 -6.02
N THR A 153 1.34 13.25 -5.28
CA THR A 153 2.62 13.27 -4.57
C THR A 153 2.69 12.18 -3.49
N VAL A 154 1.62 12.01 -2.71
CA VAL A 154 1.53 10.95 -1.70
C VAL A 154 1.51 9.56 -2.34
N ALA A 155 0.82 9.36 -3.45
CA ALA A 155 0.81 8.10 -4.17
C ALA A 155 2.21 7.69 -4.67
N GLN A 156 2.97 8.63 -5.24
CA GLN A 156 4.37 8.37 -5.65
C GLN A 156 5.22 7.92 -4.46
N GLN A 157 5.09 8.63 -3.32
CA GLN A 157 5.81 8.28 -2.10
C GLN A 157 5.36 6.91 -1.55
N PHE A 158 4.07 6.58 -1.62
CA PHE A 158 3.52 5.33 -1.14
C PHE A 158 4.03 4.14 -1.94
N VAL A 159 4.00 4.21 -3.28
CA VAL A 159 4.54 3.17 -4.18
C VAL A 159 6.00 2.90 -3.84
N PHE A 160 6.78 3.96 -3.61
CA PHE A 160 8.17 3.80 -3.17
C PHE A 160 8.27 3.11 -1.80
N LEU A 161 7.47 3.53 -0.82
CA LEU A 161 7.48 2.97 0.53
C LEU A 161 7.10 1.48 0.56
N CYS A 162 6.17 1.06 -0.28
CA CYS A 162 5.82 -0.36 -0.46
C CYS A 162 6.95 -1.19 -1.10
N SER A 163 7.91 -0.55 -1.78
CA SER A 163 9.03 -1.24 -2.45
C SER A 163 10.26 -1.46 -1.56
N VAL A 164 10.27 -0.90 -0.34
CA VAL A 164 11.40 -0.97 0.59
C VAL A 164 11.02 -1.67 1.89
N SER A 165 12.00 -2.24 2.58
CA SER A 165 11.79 -2.84 3.91
C SER A 165 11.59 -1.74 4.95
N LEU A 166 10.34 -1.58 5.40
CA LEU A 166 9.98 -0.63 6.45
C LEU A 166 9.84 -1.32 7.81
N PRO A 167 10.10 -0.60 8.91
CA PRO A 167 9.68 -1.06 10.23
C PRO A 167 8.17 -1.32 10.26
N GLU A 168 7.75 -2.35 10.98
CA GLU A 168 6.33 -2.75 11.09
C GLU A 168 5.43 -1.58 11.52
N ARG A 169 5.94 -0.75 12.44
CA ARG A 169 5.27 0.45 12.95
C ARG A 169 5.80 1.72 12.29
N PHE A 170 6.09 1.67 10.99
CA PHE A 170 6.65 2.78 10.22
C PHE A 170 6.01 4.16 10.52
N PRO A 171 4.67 4.30 10.56
CA PRO A 171 4.06 5.60 10.87
C PRO A 171 4.30 6.10 12.30
N TRP A 172 4.85 5.27 13.18
CA TRP A 172 5.19 5.63 14.55
C TRP A 172 6.70 5.72 14.76
N VAL A 173 7.50 5.59 13.70
CA VAL A 173 8.95 5.72 13.80
C VAL A 173 9.33 7.17 14.05
N TRP A 174 10.23 7.38 15.00
CA TRP A 174 10.88 8.63 15.31
C TRP A 174 12.36 8.54 15.03
N ARG A 175 12.97 9.64 14.61
CA ARG A 175 14.41 9.73 14.37
C ARG A 175 15.02 10.95 15.02
N CYS A 176 16.11 10.75 15.75
CA CYS A 176 16.90 11.85 16.30
C CYS A 176 17.74 12.51 15.19
N GLU A 177 17.60 13.83 14.99
CA GLU A 177 18.45 14.58 14.06
C GLU A 177 19.91 14.66 14.51
N MET A 178 20.18 14.59 15.82
CA MET A 178 21.54 14.67 16.35
C MET A 178 22.29 13.34 16.30
N CYS A 179 21.71 12.28 16.85
CA CYS A 179 22.40 10.99 17.01
C CYS A 179 21.86 9.87 16.10
N GLN A 180 20.87 10.17 15.26
CA GLN A 180 20.30 9.24 14.28
C GLN A 180 19.63 8.01 14.89
N ALA A 181 19.41 7.99 16.21
CA ALA A 181 18.67 6.92 16.88
C ALA A 181 17.21 6.89 16.44
N LEU A 182 16.67 5.68 16.26
CA LEU A 182 15.27 5.43 15.97
C LEU A 182 14.51 5.05 17.25
N SER A 183 13.21 5.37 17.32
CA SER A 183 12.28 4.89 18.35
C SER A 183 10.92 4.60 17.73
N GLU A 184 10.28 3.50 18.15
CA GLU A 184 8.96 3.05 17.68
C GLU A 184 7.88 3.17 18.77
N GLU A 185 8.17 3.93 19.83
CA GLU A 185 7.23 4.10 20.94
C GLU A 185 5.95 4.85 20.48
N ASN A 186 4.79 4.24 20.73
CA ASN A 186 3.46 4.70 20.30
C ASN A 186 2.95 5.94 21.09
N THR A 187 3.78 6.53 21.94
CA THR A 187 3.37 7.58 22.88
C THR A 187 3.35 8.98 22.28
N PHE A 188 3.65 9.15 20.99
CA PHE A 188 4.02 10.45 20.44
C PHE A 188 3.26 10.89 19.17
N THR A 189 2.24 10.16 18.71
CA THR A 189 1.56 10.43 17.41
C THR A 189 0.99 11.84 17.24
N GLN A 190 0.86 12.62 18.33
CA GLN A 190 0.39 14.00 18.34
C GLN A 190 1.49 15.04 18.65
N THR A 191 2.77 14.78 18.37
CA THR A 191 3.82 15.80 18.54
C THR A 191 4.66 15.94 17.26
N LYS A 192 5.12 17.16 16.94
CA LYS A 192 6.06 17.38 15.81
C LYS A 192 7.49 16.99 16.17
N THR A 193 7.88 17.20 17.43
CA THR A 193 9.24 16.96 17.93
C THR A 193 9.24 16.54 19.40
N CYS A 194 10.18 15.69 19.84
CA CYS A 194 10.38 15.37 21.26
C CYS A 194 11.86 15.19 21.64
N THR A 195 12.15 14.91 22.91
CA THR A 195 13.52 14.73 23.43
C THR A 195 14.04 13.32 23.13
N CYS A 196 15.29 13.22 22.68
CA CYS A 196 15.92 11.93 22.45
C CYS A 196 16.35 11.29 23.77
N THR A 197 15.85 10.09 24.06
CA THR A 197 16.21 9.31 25.27
C THR A 197 17.65 8.80 25.24
N ARG A 198 18.28 8.68 24.06
CA ARG A 198 19.66 8.19 23.89
C ARG A 198 20.71 9.27 24.12
N CYS A 199 20.58 10.43 23.50
CA CYS A 199 21.58 11.51 23.60
C CYS A 199 21.16 12.68 24.49
N GLY A 200 19.92 12.70 25.00
CA GLY A 200 19.38 13.79 25.79
C GLY A 200 19.06 15.06 25.00
N GLY A 201 19.21 15.04 23.66
CA GLY A 201 18.95 16.19 22.81
C GLY A 201 17.48 16.63 22.84
N ILE A 202 17.22 17.85 23.27
CA ILE A 202 15.89 18.44 23.43
C ILE A 202 15.28 18.74 22.06
N ALA A 203 14.03 18.31 21.82
CA ALA A 203 13.29 18.55 20.57
C ALA A 203 13.98 18.03 19.28
N THR A 204 14.80 16.99 19.39
CA THR A 204 15.60 16.44 18.28
C THR A 204 14.97 15.24 17.59
N MET A 205 14.02 14.56 18.24
CA MET A 205 13.31 13.43 17.64
C MET A 205 12.24 13.97 16.71
N LYS A 206 12.29 13.62 15.42
CA LYS A 206 11.28 13.92 14.41
C LYS A 206 10.45 12.69 14.12
N ASN A 207 9.14 12.86 14.04
CA ASN A 207 8.25 11.78 13.63
C ASN A 207 8.34 11.60 12.11
N MET A 208 8.60 10.36 11.67
CA MET A 208 8.81 10.01 10.28
C MET A 208 7.49 9.88 9.49
N ARG A 209 6.34 9.96 10.18
CA ARG A 209 5.00 10.09 9.59
C ARG A 209 4.81 11.39 8.82
N PHE A 210 5.46 12.48 9.27
CA PHE A 210 5.38 13.78 8.58
C PHE A 210 6.03 13.70 7.21
N PHE A 211 5.34 14.22 6.20
CA PHE A 211 5.74 14.13 4.80
C PHE A 211 7.17 14.64 4.57
N GLU A 212 7.54 15.78 5.17
CA GLU A 212 8.89 16.36 5.10
C GLU A 212 10.01 15.44 5.61
N ASN A 213 9.70 14.51 6.52
CA ASN A 213 10.68 13.65 7.15
C ASN A 213 10.78 12.27 6.49
N ARG A 214 9.77 11.84 5.71
CA ARG A 214 9.71 10.49 5.10
C ARG A 214 10.94 10.16 4.28
N ALA A 215 11.39 11.09 3.43
CA ALA A 215 12.57 10.90 2.59
C ALA A 215 13.87 10.69 3.40
N ALA A 216 13.97 11.28 4.60
CA ALA A 216 15.11 11.03 5.46
C ALA A 216 15.10 9.59 5.97
N LEU A 217 13.94 9.04 6.37
CA LEU A 217 13.82 7.64 6.83
C LEU A 217 14.28 6.67 5.75
N VAL A 218 13.79 6.87 4.53
CA VAL A 218 14.18 6.09 3.35
C VAL A 218 15.72 6.03 3.22
N LYS A 219 16.37 7.19 3.21
CA LYS A 219 17.84 7.27 3.12
C LYS A 219 18.57 6.53 4.25
N SER A 220 17.99 6.46 5.44
CA SER A 220 18.58 5.70 6.55
C SER A 220 18.38 4.20 6.44
N LEU A 221 17.29 3.75 5.82
CA LEU A 221 17.02 2.32 5.58
C LEU A 221 17.96 1.79 4.49
N ASP A 222 18.16 2.54 3.41
CA ASP A 222 19.10 2.19 2.33
C ASP A 222 20.56 2.15 2.79
N GLY A 223 20.91 2.94 3.82
CA GLY A 223 22.24 2.92 4.44
C GLY A 223 22.43 1.84 5.50
N GLY A 224 21.37 1.11 5.85
CA GLY A 224 21.27 0.26 7.05
C GLY A 224 21.83 -1.15 6.93
N GLU A 225 22.10 -1.67 5.73
CA GLU A 225 22.67 -3.02 5.52
C GLU A 225 24.10 -3.21 6.09
N LYS A 226 24.69 -2.20 6.75
CA LYS A 226 26.04 -2.30 7.35
C LYS A 226 26.11 -2.13 8.87
N ALA A 227 25.00 -1.97 9.58
CA ALA A 227 25.06 -1.70 11.02
C ALA A 227 24.11 -2.58 11.83
N GLY A 228 24.43 -3.88 11.98
CA GLY A 228 23.63 -4.72 12.87
C GLY A 228 24.04 -6.17 13.13
N ALA A 229 25.13 -6.69 12.56
CA ALA A 229 25.71 -7.96 13.04
C ALA A 229 26.82 -7.66 14.05
N LYS A 230 26.48 -7.61 15.34
CA LYS A 230 27.48 -7.71 16.42
C LYS A 230 26.99 -8.64 17.52
N CYS A 231 27.67 -9.79 17.56
CA CYS A 231 27.76 -10.86 18.55
C CYS A 231 26.52 -11.70 18.82
#